data_AF-A0A835XY49-F1
#
_entry.id   AF-A0A835XY49-F1
#
_cell.length_a   1.000
_cell.length_b   1.000
_cell.length_c   1.000
_cell.angle_alpha   90.00
_cell.angle_beta   90.00
_cell.angle_gamma   90.00
#
_symmetry.space_group_name_H-M   'P 1'
#
loop_
_entity.id
_entity.type
_entity.pdbx_description
1 polymer ?
#
loop_
_entity_poly.entity_id
_entity_poly.type
_entity_poly.pdbx_seq_one_letter_code
_entity_poly.pdbx_strand_id
1 'polypeptide(L)'
;MTSCHRVYQALQDCQRRYPRDHEAVCQHLTSKAGWCLFAGICPKEVRDLEDCVGTTNATQIGVHVPTRCEHKAETLSACIEGYRAAAERRTNECPSGKKKQAGPAPAGPQPPQPAAV
;
A
#
# COMPACT_ATOMS: atom_id res chain seq x y z
N MET A 1 -14.71 -0.68 5.93
CA MET A 1 -13.52 -1.23 5.26
C MET A 1 -13.46 -2.73 5.54
N THR A 2 -13.68 -3.58 4.53
CA THR A 2 -13.38 -5.01 4.66
C THR A 2 -11.94 -5.13 5.13
N SER A 3 -11.68 -5.70 6.31
CA SER A 3 -10.33 -5.72 6.88
C SER A 3 -9.36 -6.27 5.84
N CYS A 4 -8.29 -5.52 5.53
CA CYS A 4 -7.33 -5.89 4.49
C CYS A 4 -6.84 -7.35 4.60
N HIS A 5 -6.79 -7.87 5.82
CA HIS A 5 -6.58 -9.28 6.12
C HIS A 5 -7.49 -10.24 5.33
N ARG A 6 -8.80 -9.95 5.23
CA ARG A 6 -9.75 -10.76 4.46
C ARG A 6 -9.47 -10.72 2.95
N VAL A 7 -9.02 -9.57 2.44
CA VAL A 7 -8.65 -9.42 1.03
C VAL A 7 -7.40 -10.25 0.73
N TYR A 8 -6.39 -10.22 1.61
CA TYR A 8 -5.20 -11.06 1.48
C TYR A 8 -5.52 -12.55 1.56
N GLN A 9 -6.40 -12.96 2.48
CA GLN A 9 -6.85 -14.35 2.57
C GLN A 9 -7.58 -14.80 1.29
N ALA A 10 -8.48 -13.98 0.77
CA ALA A 10 -9.18 -14.26 -0.48
C ALA A 10 -8.23 -14.33 -1.68
N LEU A 11 -7.23 -13.44 -1.74
CA LEU A 11 -6.20 -13.48 -2.79
C LEU A 11 -5.38 -14.77 -2.72
N GLN A 12 -4.94 -15.16 -1.52
CA GLN A 12 -4.20 -16.41 -1.33
C GLN A 12 -5.03 -17.64 -1.71
N ASP A 13 -6.32 -17.67 -1.35
CA ASP A 13 -7.21 -18.77 -1.73
C ASP A 13 -7.37 -18.83 -3.25
N CYS A 14 -7.60 -17.68 -3.90
CA CYS A 14 -7.71 -17.58 -5.35
C CYS A 14 -6.43 -18.06 -6.06
N GLN A 15 -5.26 -17.63 -5.59
CA GLN A 15 -3.96 -18.04 -6.15
C GLN A 15 -3.70 -19.55 -5.97
N ARG A 16 -4.10 -20.14 -4.82
CA ARG A 16 -4.01 -21.60 -4.63
C ARG A 16 -4.92 -22.36 -5.57
N ARG A 17 -6.11 -21.83 -5.84
CA ARG A 17 -7.12 -22.48 -6.68
C ARG A 17 -6.82 -22.36 -8.18
N TYR A 18 -6.13 -21.29 -8.58
CA TYR A 18 -5.78 -20.99 -9.97
C TYR A 18 -4.27 -20.74 -10.14
N PRO A 19 -3.39 -21.71 -9.88
CA PRO A 19 -1.94 -21.47 -9.86
C PRO A 19 -1.35 -21.00 -11.20
N ARG A 20 -1.95 -21.39 -12.34
CA ARG A 20 -1.46 -21.03 -13.68
C ARG A 20 -2.08 -19.75 -14.25
N ASP A 21 -3.31 -19.41 -13.85
CA ASP A 21 -4.09 -18.29 -14.42
C ASP A 21 -4.42 -17.21 -13.38
N HIS A 22 -3.74 -17.22 -12.23
CA HIS A 22 -4.03 -16.33 -11.12
C HIS A 22 -3.94 -14.84 -11.49
N GLU A 23 -3.08 -14.46 -12.43
CA GLU A 23 -2.96 -13.06 -12.87
C GLU A 23 -4.25 -12.54 -13.50
N ALA A 24 -4.91 -13.34 -14.34
CA ALA A 24 -6.16 -12.97 -14.99
C ALA A 24 -7.37 -13.17 -14.06
N VAL A 25 -7.42 -14.30 -13.35
CA VAL A 25 -8.59 -14.67 -12.52
C VAL A 25 -8.65 -13.87 -11.22
N CYS A 26 -7.50 -13.67 -10.58
CA CYS A 26 -7.41 -13.01 -9.28
C CYS A 26 -7.07 -11.51 -9.40
N GLN A 27 -7.05 -10.94 -10.60
CA GLN A 27 -6.66 -9.53 -10.85
C GLN A 27 -7.37 -8.55 -9.92
N HIS A 28 -8.70 -8.68 -9.77
CA HIS A 28 -9.49 -7.80 -8.93
C HIS A 28 -9.12 -7.88 -7.44
N LEU A 29 -8.72 -9.07 -6.96
CA LEU A 29 -8.21 -9.27 -5.59
C LEU A 29 -6.81 -8.71 -5.46
N THR A 30 -5.96 -8.87 -6.47
CA THR A 30 -4.62 -8.30 -6.53
C THR A 30 -4.67 -6.77 -6.43
N SER A 31 -5.53 -6.11 -7.21
CA SER A 31 -5.71 -4.65 -7.15
C SER A 31 -6.21 -4.20 -5.76
N LYS A 32 -7.18 -4.92 -5.17
CA LYS A 32 -7.67 -4.61 -3.82
C LYS A 32 -6.60 -4.83 -2.74
N ALA A 33 -5.80 -5.88 -2.87
CA ALA A 33 -4.70 -6.18 -1.96
C ALA A 33 -3.58 -5.13 -2.05
N GLY A 34 -3.26 -4.68 -3.25
CA GLY A 34 -2.32 -3.57 -3.49
C GLY A 34 -2.83 -2.27 -2.87
N TRP A 35 -4.10 -1.93 -3.07
CA TRP A 35 -4.70 -0.74 -2.46
C TRP A 35 -4.67 -0.78 -0.93
N CYS A 36 -4.94 -1.94 -0.34
CA CYS A 36 -4.81 -2.17 1.09
C CYS A 36 -3.38 -1.95 1.61
N LEU A 37 -2.38 -2.34 0.81
CA LEU A 37 -0.98 -2.10 1.16
C LEU A 37 -0.68 -0.60 1.12
N PHE A 38 -1.06 0.08 0.03
CA PHE A 38 -0.86 1.51 -0.15
C PHE A 38 -1.53 2.33 0.94
N ALA A 39 -2.77 1.98 1.32
CA ALA A 39 -3.47 2.64 2.42
C ALA A 39 -2.78 2.43 3.78
N GLY A 40 -2.00 1.35 3.94
CA GLY A 40 -1.22 1.08 5.15
C GLY A 40 0.10 1.84 5.21
N ILE A 41 0.78 2.04 4.08
CA ILE A 41 2.09 2.71 4.02
C ILE A 41 1.99 4.22 3.75
N CYS A 42 1.08 4.62 2.86
CA CYS A 42 0.88 5.98 2.37
C CYS A 42 -0.61 6.38 2.55
N PRO A 43 -1.14 6.38 3.80
CA PRO A 43 -2.56 6.60 4.05
C PRO A 43 -3.06 7.97 3.60
N LYS A 44 -2.18 8.98 3.65
CA LYS A 44 -2.51 10.36 3.26
C LYS A 44 -2.66 10.47 1.75
N GLU A 45 -1.69 9.96 1.00
CA GLU A 45 -1.64 10.03 -0.45
C GLU A 45 -2.77 9.22 -1.08
N VAL A 46 -3.08 8.05 -0.50
CA VAL A 46 -4.24 7.26 -0.91
C VAL A 46 -5.54 8.04 -0.71
N ARG A 47 -5.73 8.65 0.46
CA ARG A 47 -6.97 9.36 0.76
C ARG A 47 -7.17 10.60 -0.11
N ASP A 48 -6.10 11.31 -0.42
CA ASP A 48 -6.12 12.47 -1.31
C ASP A 48 -6.46 12.07 -2.76
N LEU A 49 -5.93 10.93 -3.22
CA LEU A 49 -6.30 10.37 -4.52
C LEU A 49 -7.75 9.87 -4.55
N GLU A 50 -8.24 9.20 -3.50
CA GLU A 50 -9.65 8.78 -3.37
C GLU A 50 -10.60 9.97 -3.40
N ASP A 51 -10.25 11.06 -2.72
CA ASP A 51 -11.01 12.32 -2.71
C ASP A 51 -11.05 12.96 -4.11
N CYS A 52 -9.91 13.04 -4.80
CA CYS A 52 -9.84 13.63 -6.13
C CYS A 52 -10.63 12.84 -7.20
N VAL A 53 -10.54 11.50 -7.15
CA VAL A 53 -11.28 10.61 -8.06
C VAL A 53 -12.76 10.56 -7.67
N GLY A 54 -13.08 10.77 -6.39
CA GLY A 54 -14.43 10.70 -5.85
C GLY A 54 -14.92 9.27 -5.63
N THR A 55 -14.01 8.32 -5.47
CA THR A 55 -14.32 6.90 -5.22
C THR A 55 -13.29 6.28 -4.30
N THR A 56 -13.73 5.35 -3.45
CA THR A 56 -12.83 4.50 -2.64
C THR A 56 -12.67 3.11 -3.26
N ASN A 57 -13.06 2.95 -4.54
CA ASN A 57 -13.00 1.68 -5.23
C ASN A 57 -11.61 1.49 -5.87
N ALA A 58 -10.75 0.75 -5.16
CA ALA A 58 -9.42 0.33 -5.60
C ALA A 58 -9.35 -0.18 -7.05
N THR A 59 -10.35 -0.96 -7.48
CA THR A 59 -10.37 -1.55 -8.83
C THR A 59 -10.61 -0.49 -9.89
N GLN A 60 -11.34 0.57 -9.57
CA GLN A 60 -11.64 1.65 -10.50
C GLN A 60 -10.45 2.61 -10.62
N ILE A 61 -9.81 2.95 -9.50
CA ILE A 61 -8.65 3.85 -9.47
C ILE A 61 -7.45 3.21 -10.15
N GLY A 62 -7.22 1.90 -9.95
CA GLY A 62 -6.12 1.18 -10.56
C GLY A 62 -6.22 1.00 -12.08
N VAL A 63 -7.40 1.24 -12.67
CA VAL A 63 -7.61 1.12 -14.13
C VAL A 63 -7.54 2.49 -14.81
N HIS A 64 -8.08 3.53 -14.18
CA HIS A 64 -8.08 4.87 -14.75
C HIS A 64 -8.02 5.94 -13.67
N VAL A 65 -6.96 6.73 -13.70
CA VAL A 65 -6.85 7.97 -12.94
C VAL A 65 -7.16 9.14 -13.89
N PRO A 66 -8.15 9.99 -13.59
CA PRO A 66 -8.42 11.18 -14.38
C PRO A 66 -7.22 12.12 -14.42
N THR A 67 -6.96 12.79 -15.54
CA THR A 67 -5.82 13.71 -15.71
C THR A 67 -5.73 14.80 -14.63
N ARG A 68 -6.88 15.28 -14.15
CA ARG A 68 -6.94 16.26 -13.04
C ARG A 68 -6.35 15.73 -11.72
N CYS A 69 -6.23 14.42 -11.56
CA CYS A 69 -5.72 13.72 -10.38
C CYS A 69 -4.35 13.07 -10.61
N GLU A 70 -3.73 13.22 -11.78
CA GLU A 70 -2.43 12.61 -12.09
C GLU A 70 -1.36 13.01 -11.08
N HIS A 71 -1.30 14.29 -10.71
CA HIS A 71 -0.35 14.76 -9.70
C HIS A 71 -0.49 14.04 -8.35
N LYS A 72 -1.72 13.63 -7.98
CA LYS A 72 -1.97 12.88 -6.75
C LYS A 72 -1.52 11.41 -6.88
N ALA A 73 -1.68 10.83 -8.07
CA ALA A 73 -1.14 9.50 -8.37
C ALA A 73 0.41 9.50 -8.41
N GLU A 74 1.04 10.57 -8.90
CA GLU A 74 2.50 10.75 -8.84
C GLU A 74 2.97 10.87 -7.38
N THR A 75 2.26 11.63 -6.56
CA THR A 75 2.58 11.78 -5.13
C THR A 75 2.50 10.43 -4.40
N LEU A 76 1.46 9.63 -4.69
CA LEU A 76 1.34 8.28 -4.16
C LEU A 76 2.50 7.38 -4.62
N SER A 77 2.86 7.46 -5.90
CA SER A 77 3.98 6.69 -6.48
C SER A 77 5.30 7.03 -5.80
N ALA A 78 5.59 8.32 -5.61
CA ALA A 78 6.79 8.78 -4.91
C ALA A 78 6.86 8.27 -3.45
N CYS A 79 5.73 8.25 -2.75
CA CYS A 79 5.67 7.67 -1.41
C CYS A 79 5.99 6.16 -1.41
N ILE A 80 5.38 5.41 -2.33
CA ILE A 80 5.62 3.96 -2.47
C ILE A 80 7.09 3.67 -2.81
N GLU A 81 7.69 4.43 -3.73
CA GLU A 81 9.10 4.30 -4.10
C GLU A 81 10.04 4.60 -2.93
N GLY A 82 9.73 5.61 -2.12
CA GLY A 82 10.47 5.91 -0.89
C GLY A 82 10.46 4.73 0.10
N TYR A 83 9.29 4.13 0.31
CA TYR A 83 9.15 2.94 1.16
C TYR A 83 9.87 1.71 0.59
N ARG A 84 9.83 1.53 -0.74
CA ARG A 84 10.55 0.46 -1.44
C ARG A 84 12.07 0.61 -1.24
N ALA A 85 12.62 1.79 -1.52
CA ALA A 85 14.04 2.06 -1.34
C ALA A 85 14.50 1.86 0.12
N ALA A 86 13.67 2.26 1.09
CA ALA A 86 13.94 2.04 2.51
C ALA A 86 13.85 0.54 2.90
N ALA A 87 12.96 -0.23 2.29
CA ALA A 87 12.88 -1.68 2.49
C ALA A 87 14.07 -2.42 1.86
N GLU A 88 14.49 -2.02 0.65
CA GLU A 88 15.66 -2.57 -0.03
C GLU A 88 16.95 -2.29 0.76
N ARG A 89 17.12 -1.07 1.30
CA ARG A 89 18.24 -0.75 2.20
C ARG A 89 18.27 -1.66 3.42
N ARG A 90 17.15 -1.74 4.17
CA ARG A 90 17.04 -2.62 5.34
C ARG A 90 17.27 -4.10 5.03
N THR A 91 16.93 -4.54 3.81
CA THR A 91 17.15 -5.93 3.37
C THR A 91 18.61 -6.17 3.04
N ASN A 92 19.27 -5.24 2.35
CA ASN A 92 20.70 -5.31 2.03
C ASN A 92 21.60 -5.13 3.28
N GLU A 93 21.13 -4.36 4.26
CA GLU A 93 21.81 -4.13 5.54
C GLU A 93 21.56 -5.25 6.57
N CYS A 94 20.77 -6.27 6.21
CA CYS A 94 20.48 -7.39 7.10
C CYS A 94 21.56 -8.46 6.95
N PRO A 95 22.54 -8.59 7.88
CA PRO A 95 23.51 -9.67 7.82
C PRO A 95 22.78 -10.99 8.06
N SER A 96 22.65 -11.80 7.01
CA SER A 96 22.18 -13.19 7.08
C SER A 96 22.96 -13.95 8.16
N GLY A 97 22.41 -14.07 9.38
CA GLY A 97 23.06 -14.88 10.41
C GLY A 97 22.56 -14.82 11.85
N LYS A 98 21.99 -13.71 12.37
CA LYS A 98 21.60 -13.69 13.81
C LYS A 98 20.29 -12.97 14.11
N LYS A 99 19.31 -13.82 14.44
CA LYS A 99 18.15 -13.61 15.33
C LYS A 99 17.02 -12.71 14.82
N LYS A 100 15.84 -13.35 14.72
CA LYS A 100 14.52 -12.77 14.98
C LYS A 100 14.62 -11.59 15.95
N GLN A 101 14.51 -10.37 15.44
CA GLN A 101 13.97 -9.26 16.20
C GLN A 101 12.86 -8.64 15.35
N ALA A 102 11.62 -8.96 15.75
CA ALA A 102 10.48 -8.13 15.46
C ALA A 102 10.74 -6.78 16.16
N GLY A 103 11.25 -5.80 15.42
CA GLY A 103 11.35 -4.40 15.84
C GLY A 103 10.13 -3.63 15.33
N PRO A 104 9.59 -2.67 16.12
CA PRO A 104 8.26 -2.13 15.93
C PRO A 104 8.17 -1.23 14.69
N ALA A 105 6.95 -1.16 14.14
CA ALA A 105 6.56 -0.33 13.01
C ALA A 105 7.09 1.11 13.14
N PRO A 106 7.53 1.75 12.03
CA PRO A 106 7.99 3.13 12.08
C PRO A 106 6.84 4.05 12.52
N ALA A 107 7.14 4.88 13.52
CA ALA A 107 6.26 5.90 14.07
C ALA A 107 5.79 6.85 12.96
N GLY A 108 4.47 7.08 12.90
CA GLY A 108 3.87 8.12 12.08
C GLY A 108 4.36 9.52 12.49
N PRO A 109 4.12 10.53 11.64
CA PRO A 109 4.60 11.88 11.84
C PRO A 109 4.06 12.48 13.15
N GLN A 110 4.99 12.94 13.99
CA GLN A 110 4.72 13.60 15.27
C GLN A 110 3.98 14.93 15.02
N PRO A 111 2.81 15.20 15.66
CA PRO A 111 2.18 16.52 15.59
C PRO A 111 3.02 17.56 16.36
N PRO A 112 3.06 18.83 15.91
CA PRO A 112 3.81 19.88 16.60
C PRO A 112 3.20 20.17 17.98
N GLN A 113 4.04 20.17 19.01
CA GLN A 113 3.66 20.56 20.36
C GLN A 113 3.34 22.07 20.41
N PRO A 114 2.33 22.52 21.17
CA PRO A 114 2.06 23.94 21.34
C PRO A 114 3.13 24.58 22.24
N ALA A 115 3.70 25.71 21.78
CA ALA A 115 4.56 26.56 22.58
C ALA A 115 3.73 27.22 23.69
N ALA A 116 4.20 27.06 24.93
CA ALA A 116 3.67 27.77 26.09
C ALA A 116 4.20 29.21 26.10
N VAL A 117 3.30 30.17 26.23
CA VAL A 117 3.53 31.50 26.83
C VAL A 117 2.30 31.91 27.60
#